data_AF-A0A428G552-F1
#
_entry.id   AF-A0A428G552-F1
#
_cell.length_a   1.000
_cell.length_b   1.000
_cell.length_c   1.000
_cell.angle_alpha   90.00
_cell.angle_beta   90.00
_cell.angle_gamma   90.00
#
_symmetry.space_group_name_H-M   'P 1'
#
loop_
_entity.id
_entity.type
_entity.pdbx_description
1 polymer ?
#
loop_
_entity_poly.entity_id
_entity_poly.type
_entity_poly.pdbx_seq_one_letter_code
_entity_poly.pdbx_strand_id
1 'polypeptide(L)'
;MREYSVTYNNLTKKLKEHYKQHKYKGQTTRDVTSFVRSHSINIETFHDLIMEIAELSYKNPDVMLFYRGQNNNYIKTKYATLYPTIYRSNSEKDINFDFDILEKTSTLLMTELEKDNNVDKEEIKELKKIKLLQYSILQHYEVCKTPLLDLTQSIKVACSFAILDNKDKTGYIYVLGMPYVNGRISVDSEDYITNVRLLSISSSSSKRPFFQEGYLVQTEFASNADIEKGELDFNRRIVAIYKFKNTKKFWGSERPIEKGNLYPEEDTMKDICDRLKERKYDYIGNEDNNGNLIGTFLTLWNLLEDEIRNTTQLNDLQKGLKVLVNGRNKVNEDERQKIDEIRRFRNKLVHNTNDVSGKDLDNKIIDLKNLLRELNIKFKDIN
;
A
#
# COMPACT_ATOMS: atom_id res chain seq x y z
N MET A 1 16.92 -1.82 2.83
CA MET A 1 17.17 -0.40 2.46
C MET A 1 18.01 0.26 3.54
N ARG A 2 18.92 1.16 3.18
CA ARG A 2 19.69 1.92 4.17
C ARG A 2 18.81 2.94 4.88
N GLU A 3 19.01 3.06 6.19
CA GLU A 3 18.36 4.07 7.01
C GLU A 3 18.87 5.49 6.66
N TYR A 4 17.93 6.41 6.43
CA TYR A 4 18.25 7.83 6.40
C TYR A 4 18.28 8.38 7.82
N SER A 5 19.47 8.79 8.26
CA SER A 5 19.72 9.29 9.60
C SER A 5 19.47 10.80 9.67
N VAL A 6 18.41 11.20 10.37
CA VAL A 6 18.05 12.62 10.54
C VAL A 6 18.79 13.19 11.74
N THR A 7 19.59 14.23 11.52
CA THR A 7 20.27 14.98 12.58
C THR A 7 19.44 16.17 13.04
N TYR A 8 19.76 16.74 14.19
CA TYR A 8 19.06 17.92 14.70
C TYR A 8 19.12 19.12 13.72
N ASN A 9 20.19 19.23 12.92
CA ASN A 9 20.34 20.30 11.94
C ASN A 9 19.41 20.14 10.73
N ASN A 10 18.99 18.91 10.44
CA ASN A 10 18.05 18.60 9.37
C ASN A 10 16.59 19.00 9.69
N LEU A 11 16.28 19.27 10.96
CA LEU A 11 14.94 19.65 11.40
C LEU A 11 14.61 21.10 11.06
N THR A 12 13.37 21.35 10.66
CA THR A 12 12.78 22.70 10.54
C THR A 12 12.71 23.39 11.90
N LYS A 13 12.50 24.71 11.90
CA LYS A 13 12.30 25.47 13.15
C LYS A 13 11.16 24.87 13.98
N LYS A 14 10.02 24.56 13.36
CA LYS A 14 8.85 23.98 14.04
C LYS A 14 9.11 22.57 14.57
N LEU A 15 9.79 21.72 13.80
CA LEU A 15 10.23 20.40 14.27
C LEU A 15 11.14 20.51 15.50
N LYS A 16 12.06 21.47 15.53
CA LYS A 16 12.96 21.71 16.69
C LYS A 16 12.20 22.16 17.92
N GLU A 17 11.23 23.06 17.77
CA GLU A 17 10.38 23.50 18.87
C GLU A 17 9.59 22.32 19.46
N HIS A 18 9.01 21.48 18.60
CA HIS A 18 8.27 20.29 19.03
C HIS A 18 9.20 19.23 19.67
N TYR A 19 10.40 19.05 19.14
CA TYR A 19 11.42 18.14 19.69
C TYR A 19 11.76 18.51 21.14
N LYS A 20 11.99 19.80 21.43
CA LYS A 20 12.31 20.31 22.78
C LYS A 20 11.18 20.06 23.78
N GLN A 21 9.92 20.12 23.35
CA GLN A 21 8.76 19.87 24.21
C GLN A 21 8.70 18.40 24.70
N HIS A 22 9.28 17.45 23.97
CA HIS A 22 9.22 16.02 24.27
C HIS A 22 10.37 15.52 25.17
N LYS A 23 11.08 16.43 25.86
CA LYS A 23 12.12 16.12 26.86
C LYS A 23 13.19 15.13 26.38
N TYR A 24 13.49 15.09 25.08
CA TYR A 24 14.65 14.35 24.58
C TYR A 24 15.91 14.93 25.23
N LYS A 25 16.66 14.09 25.95
CA LYS A 25 17.78 14.51 26.81
C LYS A 25 19.03 14.95 26.02
N GLY A 26 19.08 14.71 24.71
CA GLY A 26 20.19 15.07 23.84
C GLY A 26 19.75 15.39 22.40
N GLN A 27 20.70 15.80 21.56
CA GLN A 27 20.53 16.04 20.11
C GLN A 27 21.21 14.95 19.28
N THR A 28 21.28 13.72 19.82
CA THR A 28 21.91 12.61 19.09
C THR A 28 21.11 12.29 17.84
N THR A 29 21.80 11.89 16.76
CA THR A 29 21.15 11.48 15.51
C THR A 29 20.11 10.37 15.73
N ARG A 30 20.38 9.45 16.66
CA ARG A 30 19.45 8.38 17.03
C ARG A 30 18.16 8.92 17.65
N ASP A 31 18.26 9.87 18.58
CA ASP A 31 17.09 10.45 19.25
C ASP A 31 16.24 11.26 18.27
N VAL A 32 16.87 12.04 17.39
CA VAL A 32 16.20 12.83 16.36
C VAL A 32 15.51 11.93 15.34
N THR A 33 16.20 10.91 14.84
CA THR A 33 15.62 9.92 13.92
C THR A 33 14.46 9.16 14.57
N SER A 34 14.59 8.81 15.86
CA SER A 34 13.51 8.20 16.64
C SER A 34 12.29 9.12 16.75
N PHE A 35 12.52 10.42 17.00
CA PHE A 35 11.47 11.43 17.12
C PHE A 35 10.64 11.57 15.84
N VAL A 36 11.29 11.80 14.70
CA VAL A 36 10.57 12.04 13.43
C VAL A 36 9.73 10.85 12.98
N ARG A 37 10.09 9.63 13.41
CA ARG A 37 9.34 8.40 13.13
C ARG A 37 8.18 8.13 14.09
N SER A 38 8.17 8.76 15.27
CA SER A 38 7.20 8.47 16.33
C SER A 38 6.21 9.60 16.60
N HIS A 39 6.49 10.83 16.17
CA HIS A 39 5.67 11.99 16.46
C HIS A 39 5.10 12.60 15.19
N SER A 40 3.81 12.95 15.24
CA SER A 40 3.15 13.73 14.19
C SER A 40 2.99 15.18 14.63
N ILE A 41 3.31 16.13 13.76
CA ILE A 41 3.20 17.57 14.04
C ILE A 41 1.91 18.12 13.45
N ASN A 42 1.17 18.89 14.25
CA ASN A 42 -0.04 19.56 13.78
C ASN A 42 0.31 20.72 12.83
N ILE A 43 -0.38 20.75 11.69
CA ILE A 43 -0.32 21.81 10.71
C ILE A 43 -1.72 22.41 10.56
N GLU A 44 -1.81 23.75 10.64
CA GLU A 44 -3.10 24.45 10.65
C GLU A 44 -3.60 24.75 9.25
N THR A 45 -2.71 25.17 8.35
CA THR A 45 -3.03 25.53 6.97
C THR A 45 -2.18 24.78 5.94
N PHE A 46 -2.71 24.63 4.73
CA PHE A 46 -2.00 24.06 3.60
C PHE A 46 -0.77 24.91 3.26
N HIS A 47 -0.87 26.24 3.38
CA HIS A 47 0.28 27.13 3.21
C HIS A 47 1.38 26.85 4.24
N ASP A 48 1.03 26.67 5.53
CA ASP A 48 2.00 26.28 6.56
C ASP A 48 2.69 24.97 6.21
N LEU A 49 1.94 23.99 5.66
CA LEU A 49 2.53 22.73 5.20
C LEU A 49 3.58 22.97 4.11
N ILE A 50 3.25 23.78 3.09
CA ILE A 50 4.18 24.12 2.01
C ILE A 50 5.46 24.76 2.57
N MET A 51 5.31 25.72 3.50
CA MET A 51 6.45 26.41 4.10
C MET A 51 7.34 25.46 4.93
N GLU A 52 6.72 24.56 5.71
CA GLU A 52 7.46 23.53 6.43
C GLU A 52 8.20 22.58 5.50
N ILE A 53 7.58 22.16 4.39
CA ILE A 53 8.23 21.30 3.40
C ILE A 53 9.38 22.01 2.69
N ALA A 54 9.24 23.31 2.40
CA ALA A 54 10.30 24.11 1.79
C ALA A 54 11.54 24.20 2.71
N GLU A 55 11.35 24.50 4.00
CA GLU A 55 12.46 24.50 4.96
C GLU A 55 13.05 23.10 5.11
N LEU A 56 12.21 22.06 5.20
CA LEU A 56 12.66 20.68 5.35
C LEU A 56 13.51 20.23 4.15
N SER A 57 13.10 20.58 2.93
CA SER A 57 13.88 20.29 1.71
C SER A 57 15.23 20.99 1.73
N TYR A 58 15.26 22.28 2.08
CA TYR A 58 16.52 23.03 2.21
C TYR A 58 17.47 22.43 3.26
N LYS A 59 16.92 21.91 4.37
CA LYS A 59 17.70 21.30 5.46
C LYS A 59 18.13 19.85 5.19
N ASN A 60 17.63 19.23 4.13
CA ASN A 60 17.94 17.84 3.75
C ASN A 60 18.35 17.79 2.27
N PRO A 61 19.45 18.48 1.87
CA PRO A 61 19.82 18.64 0.46
C PRO A 61 20.26 17.32 -0.22
N ASP A 62 20.70 16.33 0.55
CA ASP A 62 21.21 15.06 0.03
C ASP A 62 20.09 14.08 -0.38
N VAL A 63 18.82 14.43 -0.13
CA VAL A 63 17.67 13.60 -0.48
C VAL A 63 16.59 14.41 -1.17
N MET A 64 15.81 13.72 -2.00
CA MET A 64 14.59 14.23 -2.59
C MET A 64 13.40 13.86 -1.71
N LEU A 65 12.53 14.83 -1.42
CA LEU A 65 11.36 14.60 -0.58
C LEU A 65 10.20 14.02 -1.38
N PHE A 66 9.63 12.94 -0.86
CA PHE A 66 8.42 12.31 -1.35
C PHE A 66 7.36 12.26 -0.26
N TYR A 67 6.10 12.19 -0.67
CA TYR A 67 4.96 12.29 0.22
C TYR A 67 4.06 11.07 0.08
N ARG A 68 3.53 10.61 1.21
CA ARG A 68 2.44 9.63 1.26
C ARG A 68 1.33 10.14 2.18
N GLY A 69 0.14 10.30 1.62
CA GLY A 69 -1.06 10.65 2.37
C GLY A 69 -1.77 9.43 2.92
N GLN A 70 -2.18 9.47 4.18
CA GLN A 70 -2.99 8.42 4.80
C GLN A 70 -4.05 9.01 5.72
N ASN A 71 -5.18 8.32 5.83
CA ASN A 71 -6.31 8.71 6.68
C ASN A 71 -6.09 8.41 8.17
N ASN A 72 -5.11 7.57 8.49
CA ASN A 72 -4.75 7.22 9.86
C ASN A 72 -3.23 7.18 10.03
N ASN A 73 -2.76 7.36 11.26
CA ASN A 73 -1.34 7.16 11.58
C ASN A 73 -1.10 5.73 12.04
N TYR A 74 -0.55 4.91 11.16
CA TYR A 74 -0.27 3.52 11.45
C TYR A 74 0.99 3.37 12.29
N ILE A 75 0.82 3.10 13.58
CA ILE A 75 1.91 2.90 14.54
C ILE A 75 2.01 1.41 14.90
N LYS A 76 3.21 0.83 14.82
CA LYS A 76 3.42 -0.58 15.19
C LYS A 76 3.52 -0.75 16.71
N THR A 77 4.48 -0.06 17.33
CA THR A 77 4.70 -0.03 18.78
C THR A 77 5.00 1.40 19.21
N LYS A 78 6.10 1.95 18.70
CA LYS A 78 6.54 3.33 18.93
C LYS A 78 6.60 4.14 17.63
N TYR A 79 6.96 3.49 16.53
CA TYR A 79 7.18 4.14 15.25
C TYR A 79 6.02 3.92 14.29
N ALA A 80 5.82 4.90 13.42
CA ALA A 80 5.03 4.74 12.22
C ALA A 80 5.57 3.56 11.37
N THR A 81 4.71 2.94 10.58
CA THR A 81 5.09 1.83 9.70
C THR A 81 4.54 2.02 8.30
N LEU A 82 5.40 1.76 7.31
CA LEU A 82 5.17 1.96 5.89
C LEU A 82 5.66 0.72 5.11
N TYR A 83 5.25 -0.47 5.56
CA TYR A 83 5.54 -1.70 4.82
C TYR A 83 4.80 -1.74 3.47
N PRO A 84 5.51 -2.08 2.38
CA PRO A 84 4.89 -2.57 1.15
C PRO A 84 3.93 -3.71 1.46
N THR A 85 2.87 -3.85 0.66
CA THR A 85 1.74 -4.73 0.97
C THR A 85 2.16 -6.18 1.12
N ILE A 86 3.14 -6.65 0.32
CA ILE A 86 3.64 -8.03 0.36
C ILE A 86 4.35 -8.36 1.68
N TYR A 87 5.07 -7.40 2.28
CA TYR A 87 5.88 -7.62 3.49
C TYR A 87 5.12 -7.41 4.79
N ARG A 88 3.81 -7.15 4.73
CA ARG A 88 2.99 -6.94 5.93
C ARG A 88 2.83 -8.24 6.74
N SER A 89 2.71 -9.40 6.07
CA SER A 89 2.61 -10.69 6.77
C SER A 89 3.90 -11.01 7.54
N ASN A 90 3.76 -11.63 8.72
CA ASN A 90 4.89 -12.17 9.47
C ASN A 90 5.25 -13.61 9.07
N SER A 91 4.44 -14.25 8.22
CA SER A 91 4.68 -15.61 7.73
C SER A 91 5.47 -15.54 6.43
N GLU A 92 6.67 -16.11 6.42
CA GLU A 92 7.49 -16.22 5.21
C GLU A 92 6.75 -16.99 4.11
N LYS A 93 5.99 -18.03 4.46
CA LYS A 93 5.18 -18.78 3.51
C LYS A 93 4.08 -17.95 2.86
N ASP A 94 3.48 -17.00 3.59
CA ASP A 94 2.49 -16.07 2.99
C ASP A 94 3.18 -15.10 2.03
N ILE A 95 4.34 -14.58 2.40
CA ILE A 95 5.13 -13.67 1.57
C ILE A 95 5.51 -14.37 0.26
N ASN A 96 6.05 -15.58 0.35
CA ASN A 96 6.43 -16.38 -0.82
C ASN A 96 5.22 -16.69 -1.71
N PHE A 97 4.09 -17.06 -1.12
CA PHE A 97 2.86 -17.24 -1.86
C PHE A 97 2.43 -15.96 -2.58
N ASP A 98 2.43 -14.81 -1.89
CA ASP A 98 2.07 -13.52 -2.49
C ASP A 98 3.05 -13.13 -3.63
N PHE A 99 4.33 -13.54 -3.57
CA PHE A 99 5.28 -13.39 -4.68
C PHE A 99 4.93 -14.30 -5.87
N ASP A 100 4.54 -15.55 -5.63
CA ASP A 100 4.02 -16.43 -6.69
C ASP A 100 2.79 -15.83 -7.36
N ILE A 101 1.92 -15.18 -6.57
CA ILE A 101 0.77 -14.45 -7.11
C ILE A 101 1.20 -13.30 -7.99
N LEU A 102 2.12 -12.48 -7.51
CA LEU A 102 2.65 -11.35 -8.24
C LEU A 102 3.27 -11.79 -9.57
N GLU A 103 4.12 -12.82 -9.57
CA GLU A 103 4.78 -13.35 -10.77
C GLU A 103 3.79 -13.84 -11.81
N LYS A 104 2.79 -14.63 -11.41
CA LYS A 104 1.79 -15.17 -12.33
C LYS A 104 0.83 -14.09 -12.83
N THR A 105 0.40 -13.19 -11.97
CA THR A 105 -0.46 -12.05 -12.35
C THR A 105 0.26 -11.13 -13.34
N SER A 106 1.57 -10.97 -13.20
CA SER A 106 2.41 -10.21 -14.14
C SER A 106 2.41 -10.83 -15.54
N THR A 107 2.48 -12.16 -15.64
CA THR A 107 2.37 -12.88 -16.92
C THR A 107 0.96 -12.78 -17.52
N LEU A 108 -0.08 -12.86 -16.68
CA LEU A 108 -1.47 -12.66 -17.11
C LEU A 108 -1.70 -11.23 -17.61
N LEU A 109 -1.15 -10.22 -16.92
CA LEU A 109 -1.19 -8.83 -17.36
C LEU A 109 -0.63 -8.67 -18.77
N MET A 110 0.55 -9.24 -19.04
CA MET A 110 1.13 -9.16 -20.38
C MET A 110 0.25 -9.83 -21.43
N THR A 111 -0.34 -10.98 -21.09
CA THR A 111 -1.25 -11.71 -21.99
C THR A 111 -2.51 -10.90 -22.32
N GLU A 112 -3.11 -10.25 -21.33
CA GLU A 112 -4.31 -9.42 -21.54
C GLU A 112 -3.98 -8.14 -22.31
N LEU A 113 -2.84 -7.49 -22.03
CA LEU A 113 -2.38 -6.33 -22.78
C LEU A 113 -2.13 -6.65 -24.27
N GLU A 114 -1.55 -7.81 -24.56
CA GLU A 114 -1.28 -8.24 -25.94
C GLU A 114 -2.54 -8.53 -26.76
N LYS A 115 -3.62 -8.92 -26.09
CA LYS A 115 -4.92 -9.21 -26.71
C LYS A 115 -5.79 -7.96 -26.89
N ASP A 116 -5.55 -6.91 -26.11
CA ASP A 116 -6.37 -5.70 -26.15
C ASP A 116 -5.94 -4.79 -27.31
N ASN A 117 -6.85 -4.55 -28.25
CA ASN A 117 -6.58 -3.72 -29.43
C ASN A 117 -6.48 -2.22 -29.11
N ASN A 118 -6.88 -1.80 -27.90
CA ASN A 118 -6.82 -0.41 -27.48
C ASN A 118 -5.46 -0.02 -26.85
N VAL A 119 -4.56 -0.99 -26.67
CA VAL A 119 -3.23 -0.77 -26.12
C VAL A 119 -2.20 -0.75 -27.25
N ASP A 120 -1.33 0.26 -27.24
CA ASP A 120 -0.25 0.36 -28.23
C ASP A 120 0.78 -0.78 -28.04
N LYS A 121 0.93 -1.60 -29.08
CA LYS A 121 1.83 -2.75 -29.09
C LYS A 121 3.31 -2.35 -28.96
N GLU A 122 3.70 -1.15 -29.36
CA GLU A 122 5.07 -0.66 -29.16
C GLU A 122 5.34 -0.39 -27.66
N GLU A 123 4.38 0.19 -26.94
CA GLU A 123 4.49 0.43 -25.49
C GLU A 123 4.60 -0.89 -24.70
N ILE A 124 3.91 -1.94 -25.16
CA ILE A 124 3.94 -3.28 -24.55
C ILE A 124 5.35 -3.90 -24.64
N LYS A 125 6.11 -3.66 -25.71
CA LYS A 125 7.45 -4.26 -25.89
C LYS A 125 8.40 -3.91 -24.75
N GLU A 126 8.32 -2.71 -24.22
CA GLU A 126 9.13 -2.29 -23.07
C GLU A 126 8.64 -2.93 -21.78
N LEU A 127 7.32 -2.92 -21.55
CA LEU A 127 6.70 -3.56 -20.37
C LEU A 127 7.09 -5.05 -20.27
N LYS A 128 7.18 -5.77 -21.39
CA LYS A 128 7.65 -7.17 -21.43
C LYS A 128 9.07 -7.35 -20.90
N LYS A 129 9.96 -6.40 -21.19
CA LYS A 129 11.40 -6.52 -20.87
C LYS A 129 11.68 -6.21 -19.41
N ILE A 130 10.91 -5.32 -18.79
CA ILE A 130 11.20 -4.79 -17.46
C ILE A 130 10.10 -5.22 -16.50
N LYS A 131 10.38 -6.27 -15.71
CA LYS A 131 9.44 -6.84 -14.73
C LYS A 131 8.92 -5.81 -13.72
N LEU A 132 9.79 -4.91 -13.28
CA LEU A 132 9.45 -3.85 -12.35
C LEU A 132 8.32 -2.93 -12.88
N LEU A 133 8.21 -2.75 -14.19
CA LEU A 133 7.11 -1.98 -14.79
C LEU A 133 5.78 -2.72 -14.67
N GLN A 134 5.80 -4.04 -14.85
CA GLN A 134 4.62 -4.89 -14.68
C GLN A 134 4.14 -4.82 -13.22
N TYR A 135 5.06 -4.93 -12.27
CA TYR A 135 4.76 -4.77 -10.83
C TYR A 135 4.24 -3.39 -10.50
N SER A 136 4.78 -2.38 -11.19
CA SER A 136 4.35 -1.01 -11.00
C SER A 136 2.89 -0.80 -11.40
N ILE A 137 2.47 -1.36 -12.53
CA ILE A 137 1.07 -1.35 -12.95
C ILE A 137 0.20 -2.12 -11.95
N LEU A 138 0.59 -3.34 -11.57
CA LEU A 138 -0.20 -4.17 -10.64
C LEU A 138 -0.37 -3.52 -9.26
N GLN A 139 0.68 -2.85 -8.75
CA GLN A 139 0.63 -2.10 -7.49
C GLN A 139 -0.30 -0.90 -7.62
N HIS A 140 -0.10 -0.07 -8.65
CA HIS A 140 -0.80 1.21 -8.79
C HIS A 140 -2.30 1.03 -9.02
N TYR A 141 -2.70 -0.05 -9.69
CA TYR A 141 -4.11 -0.44 -9.85
C TYR A 141 -4.61 -1.43 -8.78
N GLU A 142 -3.81 -1.70 -7.75
CA GLU A 142 -4.22 -2.48 -6.57
C GLU A 142 -4.75 -3.89 -6.91
N VAL A 143 -4.09 -4.56 -7.88
CA VAL A 143 -4.48 -5.90 -8.37
C VAL A 143 -4.08 -6.98 -7.38
N CYS A 144 -2.81 -7.00 -6.97
CA CYS A 144 -2.24 -7.93 -6.01
C CYS A 144 -1.23 -7.22 -5.10
N LYS A 145 -0.75 -7.92 -4.07
CA LYS A 145 0.27 -7.36 -3.18
C LYS A 145 1.61 -7.30 -3.89
N THR A 146 2.40 -6.28 -3.60
CA THR A 146 3.70 -6.07 -4.25
C THR A 146 4.75 -5.59 -3.24
N PRO A 147 6.06 -5.68 -3.58
CA PRO A 147 7.14 -5.11 -2.78
C PRO A 147 7.27 -3.58 -2.91
N LEU A 148 6.37 -2.93 -3.65
CA LEU A 148 6.41 -1.51 -3.96
C LEU A 148 5.57 -0.69 -2.97
N LEU A 149 5.96 0.56 -2.77
CA LEU A 149 5.23 1.56 -2.01
C LEU A 149 4.90 2.78 -2.88
N ASP A 150 3.63 3.19 -2.89
CA ASP A 150 3.19 4.40 -3.60
C ASP A 150 3.60 5.67 -2.88
N LEU A 151 4.19 6.58 -3.64
CA LEU A 151 4.62 7.91 -3.23
C LEU A 151 4.19 8.92 -4.30
N THR A 152 4.20 10.20 -3.93
CA THR A 152 4.00 11.31 -4.87
C THR A 152 4.95 12.45 -4.52
N GLN A 153 5.28 13.28 -5.50
CA GLN A 153 5.96 14.57 -5.26
C GLN A 153 4.97 15.73 -5.10
N SER A 154 3.67 15.50 -5.30
CA SER A 154 2.65 16.51 -5.08
C SER A 154 2.12 16.44 -3.66
N ILE A 155 2.42 17.49 -2.88
CA ILE A 155 1.87 17.66 -1.52
C ILE A 155 0.34 17.72 -1.56
N LYS A 156 -0.23 18.32 -2.61
CA LYS A 156 -1.69 18.41 -2.82
C LYS A 156 -2.31 17.05 -3.08
N VAL A 157 -1.69 16.21 -3.92
CA VAL A 157 -2.12 14.82 -4.13
C VAL A 157 -2.07 14.03 -2.82
N ALA A 158 -0.96 14.10 -2.08
CA ALA A 158 -0.83 13.43 -0.79
C ALA A 158 -1.91 13.89 0.21
N CYS A 159 -2.16 15.20 0.32
CA CYS A 159 -3.23 15.71 1.20
C CYS A 159 -4.61 15.22 0.77
N SER A 160 -4.85 15.12 -0.54
CA SER A 160 -6.13 14.63 -1.09
C SER A 160 -6.33 13.16 -0.76
N PHE A 161 -5.30 12.31 -0.90
CA PHE A 161 -5.38 10.92 -0.46
C PHE A 161 -5.58 10.76 1.05
N ALA A 162 -4.94 11.60 1.85
CA ALA A 162 -5.07 11.54 3.31
C ALA A 162 -6.50 11.83 3.81
N ILE A 163 -7.33 12.50 3.01
CA ILE A 163 -8.72 12.80 3.35
C ILE A 163 -9.74 11.99 2.53
N LEU A 164 -9.30 11.25 1.52
CA LEU A 164 -10.17 10.47 0.65
C LEU A 164 -10.85 9.37 1.47
N ASP A 165 -12.17 9.30 1.37
CA ASP A 165 -13.01 8.35 2.12
C ASP A 165 -12.75 8.36 3.65
N ASN A 166 -12.25 9.49 4.18
CA ASN A 166 -11.85 9.66 5.57
C ASN A 166 -12.99 10.24 6.43
N LYS A 167 -13.49 9.41 7.37
CA LYS A 167 -14.59 9.78 8.29
C LYS A 167 -14.18 10.78 9.37
N ASP A 168 -12.95 10.69 9.86
CA ASP A 168 -12.45 11.46 11.01
C ASP A 168 -11.93 12.85 10.64
N LYS A 169 -12.03 13.21 9.35
CA LYS A 169 -11.58 14.47 8.76
C LYS A 169 -10.13 14.83 9.14
N THR A 170 -9.32 13.84 9.50
CA THR A 170 -7.96 14.04 10.01
C THR A 170 -7.01 13.30 9.09
N GLY A 171 -6.18 14.03 8.38
CA GLY A 171 -5.21 13.47 7.44
C GLY A 171 -3.80 13.46 8.03
N TYR A 172 -3.01 12.48 7.58
CA TYR A 172 -1.59 12.35 7.90
C TYR A 172 -0.77 12.37 6.62
N ILE A 173 0.34 13.12 6.65
CA ILE A 173 1.31 13.19 5.56
C ILE A 173 2.64 12.68 6.08
N TYR A 174 3.07 11.54 5.55
CA TYR A 174 4.43 11.04 5.74
C TYR A 174 5.34 11.70 4.72
N VAL A 175 6.44 12.27 5.19
CA VAL A 175 7.49 12.85 4.32
C VAL A 175 8.69 11.93 4.38
N LEU A 176 9.12 11.45 3.21
CA LEU A 176 10.22 10.49 3.07
C LEU A 176 11.38 11.15 2.30
N GLY A 177 12.59 11.02 2.84
CA GLY A 177 13.83 11.39 2.14
C GLY A 177 14.34 10.22 1.32
N MET A 178 14.24 10.31 0.00
CA MET A 178 14.65 9.26 -0.94
C MET A 178 15.85 9.72 -1.78
N PRO A 179 16.62 8.80 -2.39
CA PRO A 179 17.64 9.18 -3.36
C PRO A 179 17.07 10.05 -4.48
N TYR A 180 17.91 10.91 -5.04
CA TYR A 180 17.54 11.68 -6.22
C TYR A 180 17.25 10.75 -7.39
N VAL A 181 16.15 11.01 -8.10
CA VAL A 181 15.71 10.18 -9.22
C VAL A 181 16.40 10.64 -10.50
N ASN A 182 17.10 9.73 -11.17
CA ASN A 182 17.60 9.93 -12.52
C ASN A 182 16.79 9.08 -13.52
N GLY A 183 16.28 9.71 -14.59
CA GLY A 183 15.50 9.02 -15.62
C GLY A 183 14.15 8.50 -15.14
N ARG A 184 13.73 7.36 -15.71
CA ARG A 184 12.41 6.74 -15.47
C ARG A 184 12.43 5.72 -14.34
N ILE A 185 13.52 4.97 -14.25
CA ILE A 185 13.84 4.04 -13.18
C ILE A 185 15.23 4.44 -12.68
N SER A 186 15.34 4.74 -11.39
CA SER A 186 16.59 5.10 -10.74
C SER A 186 16.90 4.07 -9.68
N VAL A 187 18.08 3.45 -9.76
CA VAL A 187 18.57 2.49 -8.78
C VAL A 187 19.70 3.15 -8.02
N ASP A 188 19.55 3.27 -6.70
CA ASP A 188 20.60 3.74 -5.81
C ASP A 188 21.20 2.55 -5.06
N SER A 189 22.47 2.25 -5.36
CA SER A 189 23.21 1.14 -4.75
C SER A 189 23.73 1.43 -3.35
N GLU A 190 23.78 2.69 -2.92
CA GLU A 190 24.24 3.07 -1.58
C GLU A 190 23.10 3.02 -0.56
N ASP A 191 21.90 3.40 -1.01
CA ASP A 191 20.69 3.39 -0.22
C ASP A 191 19.87 2.10 -0.37
N TYR A 192 20.21 1.25 -1.35
CA TYR A 192 19.49 0.03 -1.70
C TYR A 192 18.01 0.31 -1.97
N ILE A 193 17.75 1.31 -2.82
CA ILE A 193 16.40 1.77 -3.17
C ILE A 193 16.30 1.89 -4.68
N THR A 194 15.23 1.34 -5.23
CA THR A 194 14.82 1.61 -6.60
C THR A 194 13.59 2.49 -6.60
N ASN A 195 13.63 3.53 -7.43
CA ASN A 195 12.54 4.47 -7.63
C ASN A 195 12.05 4.38 -9.08
N VAL A 196 10.73 4.36 -9.25
CA VAL A 196 10.06 4.25 -10.54
C VAL A 196 9.11 5.43 -10.69
N ARG A 197 9.33 6.27 -11.69
CA ARG A 197 8.47 7.40 -12.01
C ARG A 197 7.32 6.96 -12.90
N LEU A 198 6.12 6.80 -12.32
CA LEU A 198 4.96 6.24 -13.05
C LEU A 198 4.57 7.08 -14.28
N LEU A 199 4.73 8.41 -14.22
CA LEU A 199 4.43 9.33 -15.32
C LEU A 199 5.16 8.99 -16.63
N SER A 200 6.29 8.31 -16.56
CA SER A 200 7.16 8.09 -17.72
C SER A 200 7.26 6.61 -18.12
N ILE A 201 6.60 5.72 -17.37
CA ILE A 201 6.66 4.28 -17.59
C ILE A 201 5.29 3.65 -17.86
N SER A 202 4.23 4.37 -17.55
CA SER A 202 2.87 3.88 -17.75
C SER A 202 2.52 4.02 -19.22
N SER A 203 1.88 2.99 -19.79
CA SER A 203 1.31 3.06 -21.13
C SER A 203 0.39 4.28 -21.26
N SER A 204 0.22 4.84 -22.46
CA SER A 204 -0.80 5.86 -22.73
C SER A 204 -2.21 5.41 -22.35
N SER A 205 -2.44 4.08 -22.27
CA SER A 205 -3.67 3.46 -21.77
C SER A 205 -3.87 3.56 -20.25
N SER A 206 -2.85 3.99 -19.49
CA SER A 206 -2.88 4.11 -18.03
C SER A 206 -3.07 5.56 -17.60
N LYS A 207 -4.30 6.00 -17.39
CA LYS A 207 -4.56 7.42 -17.11
C LYS A 207 -4.26 7.80 -15.67
N ARG A 208 -4.60 6.96 -14.68
CA ARG A 208 -4.45 7.24 -13.24
C ARG A 208 -3.06 7.78 -12.83
N PRO A 209 -1.92 7.22 -13.27
CA PRO A 209 -0.58 7.75 -12.96
C PRO A 209 -0.39 9.25 -13.25
N PHE A 210 -0.94 9.74 -14.36
CA PHE A 210 -0.73 11.10 -14.84
C PHE A 210 -1.35 12.16 -13.93
N PHE A 211 -2.46 11.84 -13.27
CA PHE A 211 -3.15 12.76 -12.37
C PHE A 211 -2.59 12.77 -10.94
N GLN A 212 -1.81 11.75 -10.57
CA GLN A 212 -1.35 11.53 -9.20
C GLN A 212 0.12 11.92 -8.99
N GLU A 213 0.84 12.28 -10.05
CA GLU A 213 2.30 12.45 -10.02
C GLU A 213 2.97 11.26 -9.31
N GLY A 214 2.54 10.05 -9.68
CA GLY A 214 2.82 8.84 -8.93
C GLY A 214 4.25 8.35 -9.09
N TYR A 215 4.78 7.83 -7.99
CA TYR A 215 6.06 7.15 -7.90
C TYR A 215 5.88 5.85 -7.15
N LEU A 216 6.66 4.84 -7.51
CA LEU A 216 6.79 3.61 -6.75
C LEU A 216 8.21 3.42 -6.30
N VAL A 217 8.38 2.92 -5.08
CA VAL A 217 9.69 2.63 -4.52
C VAL A 217 9.73 1.22 -3.95
N GLN A 218 10.87 0.55 -4.07
CA GLN A 218 11.14 -0.73 -3.41
C GLN A 218 12.52 -0.71 -2.77
N THR A 219 12.70 -1.58 -1.78
CA THR A 219 14.05 -1.95 -1.33
C THR A 219 14.71 -2.77 -2.43
N GLU A 220 15.86 -2.33 -2.91
CA GLU A 220 16.64 -3.03 -3.93
C GLU A 220 17.60 -4.06 -3.31
N PHE A 221 18.03 -5.03 -4.11
CA PHE A 221 18.95 -6.12 -3.72
C PHE A 221 18.44 -6.98 -2.58
N ALA A 222 17.12 -6.96 -2.38
CA ALA A 222 16.51 -7.70 -1.32
C ALA A 222 16.44 -9.20 -1.67
N SER A 223 17.44 -10.02 -1.32
CA SER A 223 17.32 -11.47 -1.40
C SER A 223 16.55 -12.03 -0.20
N ASN A 224 15.74 -13.07 -0.42
CA ASN A 224 14.87 -13.65 0.62
C ASN A 224 15.64 -14.29 1.79
N ALA A 225 16.95 -14.49 1.70
CA ALA A 225 17.71 -15.31 2.65
C ALA A 225 18.17 -14.58 3.93
N ASP A 226 18.42 -13.26 3.89
CA ASP A 226 19.19 -12.59 4.95
C ASP A 226 18.66 -11.21 5.40
N ILE A 227 17.45 -10.83 4.99
CA ILE A 227 16.94 -9.48 5.27
C ILE A 227 16.11 -9.45 6.54
N GLU A 228 16.59 -8.69 7.52
CA GLU A 228 15.76 -8.37 8.67
C GLU A 228 14.51 -7.63 8.22
N LYS A 229 13.33 -8.11 8.64
CA LYS A 229 12.05 -7.50 8.28
C LYS A 229 11.98 -6.00 8.59
N GLY A 230 12.74 -5.49 9.57
CA GLY A 230 12.82 -4.05 9.84
C GLY A 230 13.38 -3.24 8.66
N GLU A 231 14.23 -3.84 7.84
CA GLU A 231 14.88 -3.17 6.70
C GLU A 231 13.97 -2.90 5.50
N LEU A 232 12.80 -3.54 5.50
CA LEU A 232 11.78 -3.43 4.47
C LEU A 232 10.71 -2.38 4.82
N ASP A 233 10.79 -1.76 6.01
CA ASP A 233 9.86 -0.71 6.43
C ASP A 233 10.37 0.66 5.97
N PHE A 234 9.60 1.35 5.12
CA PHE A 234 9.94 2.69 4.66
C PHE A 234 9.85 3.76 5.76
N ASN A 235 9.44 3.40 6.99
CA ASN A 235 9.64 4.27 8.14
C ASN A 235 11.11 4.68 8.31
N ARG A 236 12.06 3.88 7.79
CA ARG A 236 13.50 4.16 7.81
C ARG A 236 13.90 5.38 6.99
N ARG A 237 13.01 5.86 6.12
CA ARG A 237 13.21 7.04 5.27
C ARG A 237 12.37 8.25 5.71
N ILE A 238 11.57 8.14 6.77
CA ILE A 238 10.75 9.26 7.27
C ILE A 238 11.65 10.37 7.80
N VAL A 239 11.40 11.59 7.32
CA VAL A 239 12.00 12.83 7.83
C VAL A 239 11.04 13.70 8.63
N ALA A 240 9.72 13.55 8.40
CA ALA A 240 8.67 14.20 9.18
C ALA A 240 7.32 13.48 8.99
N ILE A 241 6.43 13.65 9.97
CA ILE A 241 5.03 13.25 9.87
C ILE A 241 4.17 14.47 10.24
N TYR A 242 3.32 14.92 9.33
CA TYR A 242 2.40 16.02 9.58
C TYR A 242 0.97 15.51 9.73
N LYS A 243 0.21 16.16 10.61
CA LYS A 243 -1.19 15.90 10.88
C LYS A 243 -1.98 17.17 10.62
N PHE A 244 -3.10 17.05 9.92
CA PHE A 244 -3.97 18.19 9.63
C PHE A 244 -5.45 17.80 9.72
N LYS A 245 -6.33 18.80 9.89
CA LYS A 245 -7.79 18.61 9.82
C LYS A 245 -8.34 19.13 8.51
N ASN A 246 -9.10 18.30 7.81
CA ASN A 246 -9.80 18.63 6.57
C ASN A 246 -10.90 19.67 6.83
N THR A 247 -10.54 20.94 6.71
CA THR A 247 -11.40 22.08 7.00
C THR A 247 -11.15 23.20 6.00
N LYS A 248 -12.10 24.14 5.88
CA LYS A 248 -11.90 25.36 5.08
C LYS A 248 -10.70 26.17 5.58
N LYS A 249 -10.43 26.17 6.89
CA LYS A 249 -9.24 26.83 7.46
C LYS A 249 -7.95 26.20 6.93
N PHE A 250 -7.88 24.87 6.88
CA PHE A 250 -6.70 24.20 6.36
C PHE A 250 -6.46 24.55 4.89
N TRP A 251 -7.47 24.36 4.05
CA TRP A 251 -7.31 24.56 2.61
C TRP A 251 -7.21 26.02 2.17
N GLY A 252 -7.87 26.95 2.86
CA GLY A 252 -7.91 28.36 2.45
C GLY A 252 -8.54 28.51 1.07
N SER A 253 -7.78 29.03 0.10
CA SER A 253 -8.16 29.13 -1.32
C SER A 253 -7.94 27.83 -2.10
N GLU A 254 -7.09 26.93 -1.59
CA GLU A 254 -6.88 25.62 -2.19
C GLU A 254 -8.08 24.70 -1.93
N ARG A 255 -8.09 23.56 -2.63
CA ARG A 255 -9.07 22.50 -2.44
C ARG A 255 -8.41 21.14 -2.66
N PRO A 256 -8.88 20.08 -1.99
CA PRO A 256 -8.44 18.74 -2.33
C PRO A 256 -8.79 18.40 -3.78
N ILE A 257 -8.00 17.54 -4.39
CA ILE A 257 -8.30 16.96 -5.69
C ILE A 257 -9.48 16.00 -5.50
N GLU A 258 -10.52 16.19 -6.31
CA GLU A 258 -11.72 15.35 -6.28
C GLU A 258 -11.41 13.91 -6.71
N LYS A 259 -12.19 12.95 -6.20
CA LYS A 259 -11.98 11.52 -6.45
C LYS A 259 -11.93 11.20 -7.95
N GLY A 260 -12.84 11.76 -8.75
CA GLY A 260 -12.85 11.55 -10.21
C GLY A 260 -11.62 12.10 -10.94
N ASN A 261 -10.95 13.11 -10.37
CA ASN A 261 -9.71 13.65 -10.92
C ASN A 261 -8.48 12.86 -10.46
N LEU A 262 -8.54 12.17 -9.31
CA LEU A 262 -7.50 11.22 -8.90
C LEU A 262 -7.67 9.87 -9.61
N TYR A 263 -8.90 9.45 -9.84
CA TYR A 263 -9.30 8.17 -10.42
C TYR A 263 -10.17 8.45 -11.65
N PRO A 264 -9.55 8.65 -12.83
CA PRO A 264 -10.30 8.91 -14.05
C PRO A 264 -11.28 7.76 -14.34
N GLU A 265 -12.50 8.09 -14.75
CA GLU A 265 -13.56 7.11 -15.01
C GLU A 265 -13.23 6.20 -16.19
N GLU A 266 -12.71 6.79 -17.27
CA GLU A 266 -12.28 6.06 -18.47
C GLU A 266 -10.78 5.76 -18.40
N ASP A 267 -10.41 4.52 -18.07
CA ASP A 267 -9.01 4.10 -18.00
C ASP A 267 -8.90 2.63 -18.46
N THR A 268 -8.44 2.42 -19.69
CA THR A 268 -8.31 1.08 -20.30
C THR A 268 -7.47 0.15 -19.44
N MET A 269 -6.38 0.65 -18.86
CA MET A 269 -5.55 -0.15 -17.97
C MET A 269 -6.30 -0.54 -16.69
N LYS A 270 -7.11 0.37 -16.14
CA LYS A 270 -7.99 0.04 -15.00
C LYS A 270 -8.94 -1.10 -15.35
N ASP A 271 -9.58 -1.07 -16.51
CA ASP A 271 -10.50 -2.13 -16.92
C ASP A 271 -9.80 -3.49 -17.07
N ILE A 272 -8.59 -3.50 -17.62
CA ILE A 272 -7.75 -4.72 -17.71
C ILE A 272 -7.38 -5.20 -16.29
N CYS A 273 -6.92 -4.30 -15.43
CA CYS A 273 -6.51 -4.61 -14.06
C CYS A 273 -7.68 -5.10 -13.19
N ASP A 274 -8.88 -4.56 -13.36
CA ASP A 274 -10.09 -5.01 -12.64
C ASP A 274 -10.45 -6.45 -13.04
N ARG A 275 -10.35 -6.82 -14.33
CA ARG A 275 -10.52 -8.21 -14.78
C ARG A 275 -9.46 -9.14 -14.20
N LEU A 276 -8.21 -8.70 -14.16
CA LEU A 276 -7.12 -9.48 -13.57
C LEU A 276 -7.32 -9.68 -12.06
N LYS A 277 -7.85 -8.68 -11.36
CA LYS A 277 -8.11 -8.76 -9.92
C LYS A 277 -9.13 -9.85 -9.57
N GLU A 278 -10.11 -10.07 -10.45
CA GLU A 278 -11.09 -11.16 -10.33
C GLU A 278 -10.47 -12.55 -10.63
N ARG A 279 -9.44 -12.60 -11.49
CA ARG A 279 -8.89 -13.85 -12.06
C ARG A 279 -7.50 -14.25 -11.55
N LYS A 280 -6.90 -13.46 -10.68
CA LYS A 280 -5.52 -13.66 -10.19
C LYS A 280 -5.29 -14.96 -9.41
N TYR A 281 -6.35 -15.73 -9.12
CA TYR A 281 -6.26 -17.01 -8.45
C TYR A 281 -6.70 -18.21 -9.29
N ASP A 282 -7.13 -17.98 -10.53
CA ASP A 282 -7.71 -19.02 -11.41
C ASP A 282 -6.73 -20.17 -11.70
N TYR A 283 -5.41 -19.91 -11.63
CA TYR A 283 -4.38 -20.89 -11.91
C TYR A 283 -3.99 -21.74 -10.68
N ILE A 284 -4.58 -21.50 -9.50
CA ILE A 284 -4.19 -22.20 -8.28
C ILE A 284 -4.98 -23.50 -8.19
N GLY A 285 -4.29 -24.61 -8.38
CA GLY A 285 -4.84 -25.96 -8.35
C GLY A 285 -4.28 -26.82 -9.50
N ASN A 286 -4.43 -28.14 -9.40
CA ASN A 286 -4.13 -29.03 -10.53
C ASN A 286 -5.28 -28.97 -11.55
N GLU A 287 -5.08 -29.49 -12.77
CA GLU A 287 -6.08 -29.53 -13.86
C GLU A 287 -7.37 -30.28 -13.50
N ASP A 288 -7.40 -30.99 -12.37
CA ASP A 288 -8.64 -31.48 -11.77
C ASP A 288 -9.51 -30.31 -11.30
N ASN A 289 -10.83 -30.37 -11.53
CA ASN A 289 -11.86 -29.33 -11.30
C ASN A 289 -11.80 -28.50 -9.98
N ASN A 290 -10.92 -28.82 -9.03
CA ASN A 290 -10.64 -28.07 -7.81
C ASN A 290 -9.95 -26.71 -8.04
N GLY A 291 -9.30 -26.47 -9.19
CA GLY A 291 -8.63 -25.18 -9.45
C GLY A 291 -9.57 -23.98 -9.40
N ASN A 292 -10.79 -24.13 -9.94
CA ASN A 292 -11.83 -23.09 -9.86
C ASN A 292 -12.30 -22.85 -8.41
N LEU A 293 -12.41 -23.92 -7.61
CA LEU A 293 -12.82 -23.82 -6.21
C LEU A 293 -11.80 -23.06 -5.36
N ILE A 294 -10.50 -23.32 -5.56
CA ILE A 294 -9.44 -22.63 -4.80
C ILE A 294 -9.44 -21.15 -5.16
N GLY A 295 -9.52 -20.83 -6.46
CA GLY A 295 -9.62 -19.46 -6.93
C GLY A 295 -10.82 -18.72 -6.36
N THR A 296 -11.99 -19.38 -6.34
CA THR A 296 -13.22 -18.84 -5.76
C THR A 296 -13.06 -18.57 -4.26
N PHE A 297 -12.53 -19.53 -3.51
CA PHE A 297 -12.30 -19.36 -2.07
C PHE A 297 -11.37 -18.18 -1.78
N LEU A 298 -10.22 -18.09 -2.46
CA LEU A 298 -9.24 -17.02 -2.23
C LEU A 298 -9.76 -15.64 -2.64
N THR A 299 -10.60 -15.59 -3.68
CA THR A 299 -11.27 -14.35 -4.09
C THR A 299 -12.25 -13.86 -3.02
N LEU A 300 -13.11 -14.74 -2.53
CA LEU A 300 -14.04 -14.42 -1.44
C LEU A 300 -13.30 -14.03 -0.15
N TRP A 301 -12.19 -14.71 0.15
CA TRP A 301 -11.36 -14.42 1.31
C TRP A 301 -10.76 -13.01 1.23
N ASN A 302 -10.21 -12.64 0.07
CA ASN A 302 -9.69 -11.30 -0.14
C ASN A 302 -10.75 -10.22 -0.03
N LEU A 303 -11.97 -10.47 -0.53
CA LEU A 303 -13.08 -9.52 -0.38
C LEU A 303 -13.38 -9.26 1.11
N LEU A 304 -13.37 -10.30 1.94
CA LEU A 304 -13.51 -10.17 3.38
C LEU A 304 -12.36 -9.36 4.00
N GLU A 305 -11.11 -9.67 3.65
CA GLU A 305 -9.94 -8.94 4.16
C GLU A 305 -9.97 -7.45 3.77
N ASP A 306 -10.33 -7.15 2.52
CA ASP A 306 -10.42 -5.80 1.99
C ASP A 306 -11.52 -5.00 2.70
N GLU A 307 -12.70 -5.58 2.91
CA GLU A 307 -13.80 -4.89 3.61
C GLU A 307 -13.46 -4.62 5.07
N ILE A 308 -12.84 -5.58 5.78
CA ILE A 308 -12.40 -5.38 7.16
C ILE A 308 -11.34 -4.28 7.22
N ARG A 309 -10.35 -4.30 6.31
CA ARG A 309 -9.32 -3.27 6.22
C ARG A 309 -9.94 -1.89 5.96
N ASN A 310 -10.85 -1.78 5.02
CA ASN A 310 -11.51 -0.51 4.66
C ASN A 310 -12.43 -0.02 5.78
N THR A 311 -13.12 -0.91 6.49
CA THR A 311 -14.01 -0.52 7.59
C THR A 311 -13.21 -0.03 8.80
N THR A 312 -12.12 -0.73 9.14
CA THR A 312 -11.34 -0.47 10.36
C THR A 312 -10.20 0.50 10.14
N GLN A 313 -9.83 0.74 8.88
CA GLN A 313 -8.63 1.47 8.49
C GLN A 313 -7.37 0.86 9.13
N LEU A 314 -7.33 -0.47 9.31
CA LEU A 314 -6.20 -1.21 9.86
C LEU A 314 -5.69 -2.24 8.86
N ASN A 315 -4.38 -2.27 8.66
CA ASN A 315 -3.73 -3.20 7.74
C ASN A 315 -3.60 -4.63 8.28
N ASP A 316 -3.84 -4.82 9.58
CA ASP A 316 -3.77 -6.12 10.26
C ASP A 316 -5.18 -6.65 10.50
N LEU A 317 -5.49 -7.79 9.89
CA LEU A 317 -6.81 -8.42 9.95
C LEU A 317 -7.24 -8.69 11.40
N GLN A 318 -6.35 -9.20 12.25
CA GLN A 318 -6.70 -9.54 13.64
C GLN A 318 -6.98 -8.29 14.48
N LYS A 319 -6.18 -7.23 14.31
CA LYS A 319 -6.44 -5.93 14.96
C LYS A 319 -7.74 -5.33 14.45
N GLY A 320 -8.00 -5.42 13.13
CA GLY A 320 -9.26 -4.98 12.52
C GLY A 320 -10.45 -5.69 13.15
N LEU A 321 -10.43 -7.02 13.20
CA LEU A 321 -11.47 -7.84 13.83
C LEU A 321 -11.68 -7.48 15.30
N LYS A 322 -10.59 -7.29 16.06
CA LYS A 322 -10.68 -6.89 17.47
C LYS A 322 -11.38 -5.54 17.65
N VAL A 323 -11.14 -4.58 16.74
CA VAL A 323 -11.83 -3.28 16.75
C VAL A 323 -13.31 -3.45 16.41
N LEU A 324 -13.65 -4.26 15.41
CA LEU A 324 -15.04 -4.49 15.01
C LEU A 324 -15.89 -5.14 16.12
N VAL A 325 -15.29 -6.08 16.85
CA VAL A 325 -15.94 -6.77 17.99
C VAL A 325 -16.12 -5.85 19.18
N ASN A 326 -15.07 -5.09 19.55
CA ASN A 326 -15.14 -4.20 20.72
C ASN A 326 -15.97 -2.93 20.46
N GLY A 327 -16.10 -2.50 19.21
CA GLY A 327 -16.75 -1.25 18.82
C GLY A 327 -18.27 -1.29 18.64
N ARG A 328 -18.92 -2.43 18.90
CA ARG A 328 -20.38 -2.67 18.76
C ARG A 328 -20.98 -2.38 17.38
N ASN A 329 -20.28 -2.60 16.26
CA ASN A 329 -20.82 -2.10 14.98
C ASN A 329 -20.65 -2.93 13.71
N LYS A 330 -20.36 -4.24 13.75
CA LYS A 330 -20.57 -5.13 12.57
C LYS A 330 -20.25 -6.61 12.77
N VAL A 331 -19.37 -6.98 13.70
CA VAL A 331 -18.89 -8.37 13.88
C VAL A 331 -19.09 -8.79 15.34
N ASN A 332 -19.82 -9.86 15.61
CA ASN A 332 -19.98 -10.47 16.92
C ASN A 332 -18.87 -11.53 17.19
N GLU A 333 -18.78 -12.06 18.42
CA GLU A 333 -17.73 -13.04 18.76
C GLU A 333 -17.89 -14.37 17.99
N ASP A 334 -19.11 -14.78 17.65
CA ASP A 334 -19.35 -16.00 16.88
C ASP A 334 -18.85 -15.83 15.43
N GLU A 335 -19.16 -14.70 14.79
CA GLU A 335 -18.64 -14.32 13.48
C GLU A 335 -17.12 -14.21 13.48
N ARG A 336 -16.53 -13.67 14.55
CA ARG A 336 -15.07 -13.62 14.72
C ARG A 336 -14.46 -15.02 14.79
N GLN A 337 -15.09 -15.95 15.50
CA GLN A 337 -14.65 -17.34 15.55
C GLN A 337 -14.72 -17.99 14.17
N LYS A 338 -15.86 -17.83 13.45
CA LYS A 338 -16.00 -18.30 12.06
C LYS A 338 -14.90 -17.74 11.15
N ILE A 339 -14.59 -16.44 11.27
CA ILE A 339 -13.51 -15.81 10.49
C ILE A 339 -12.15 -16.44 10.81
N ASP A 340 -11.85 -16.69 12.09
CA ASP A 340 -10.58 -17.32 12.47
C ASP A 340 -10.46 -18.77 11.99
N GLU A 341 -11.57 -19.52 11.99
CA GLU A 341 -11.62 -20.87 11.42
C GLU A 341 -11.34 -20.86 9.90
N ILE A 342 -12.02 -19.97 9.16
CA ILE A 342 -11.79 -19.81 7.71
C ILE A 342 -10.36 -19.36 7.45
N ARG A 343 -9.79 -18.47 8.27
CA ARG A 343 -8.39 -18.04 8.19
C ARG A 343 -7.40 -19.20 8.34
N ARG A 344 -7.64 -20.09 9.31
CA ARG A 344 -6.80 -21.29 9.52
C ARG A 344 -6.90 -22.23 8.32
N PHE A 345 -8.10 -22.41 7.79
CA PHE A 345 -8.30 -23.19 6.57
C PHE A 345 -7.56 -22.58 5.37
N ARG A 346 -7.66 -21.26 5.17
CA ARG A 346 -6.91 -20.52 4.15
C ARG A 346 -5.41 -20.75 4.27
N ASN A 347 -4.85 -20.67 5.49
CA ASN A 347 -3.42 -20.94 5.70
C ASN A 347 -3.04 -22.38 5.36
N LYS A 348 -3.86 -23.36 5.74
CA LYS A 348 -3.66 -24.76 5.32
C LYS A 348 -3.66 -24.88 3.79
N LEU A 349 -4.66 -24.27 3.13
CA LEU A 349 -4.82 -24.30 1.68
C LEU A 349 -3.62 -23.67 0.95
N VAL A 350 -3.18 -22.49 1.39
CA VAL A 350 -2.07 -21.75 0.76
C VAL A 350 -0.73 -22.44 0.96
N HIS A 351 -0.51 -23.06 2.13
CA HIS A 351 0.79 -23.68 2.43
C HIS A 351 0.90 -25.12 1.92
N ASN A 352 -0.22 -25.86 1.88
CA ASN A 352 -0.29 -27.27 1.51
C ASN A 352 -1.54 -27.55 0.65
N THR A 353 -1.56 -27.05 -0.59
CA THR A 353 -2.73 -27.16 -1.49
C THR A 353 -3.22 -28.59 -1.72
N ASN A 354 -2.32 -29.58 -1.73
CA ASN A 354 -2.63 -30.99 -1.99
C ASN A 354 -3.32 -31.71 -0.81
N ASP A 355 -3.32 -31.12 0.39
CA ASP A 355 -3.84 -31.74 1.63
C ASP A 355 -5.31 -31.37 1.93
N VAL A 356 -5.99 -30.70 1.00
CA VAL A 356 -7.37 -30.22 1.14
C VAL A 356 -8.27 -30.91 0.11
N SER A 357 -9.29 -31.62 0.58
CA SER A 357 -10.25 -32.27 -0.32
C SER A 357 -11.18 -31.23 -0.97
N GLY A 358 -11.63 -31.49 -2.22
CA GLY A 358 -12.58 -30.61 -2.91
C GLY A 358 -13.88 -30.39 -2.12
N LYS A 359 -14.36 -31.44 -1.42
CA LYS A 359 -15.54 -31.38 -0.56
C LYS A 359 -15.35 -30.45 0.65
N ASP A 360 -14.17 -30.47 1.27
CA ASP A 360 -13.87 -29.55 2.39
C ASP A 360 -13.81 -28.11 1.90
N LEU A 361 -13.26 -27.89 0.70
CA LEU A 361 -13.18 -26.59 0.06
C LEU A 361 -14.55 -26.03 -0.30
N ASP A 362 -15.44 -26.84 -0.89
CA ASP A 362 -16.83 -26.47 -1.17
C ASP A 362 -17.58 -26.06 0.10
N ASN A 363 -17.48 -26.86 1.16
CA ASN A 363 -18.08 -26.54 2.45
C ASN A 363 -17.56 -25.19 2.97
N LYS A 364 -16.26 -24.94 2.86
CA LYS A 364 -15.66 -23.68 3.33
C LYS A 364 -16.00 -22.47 2.45
N ILE A 365 -16.22 -22.66 1.15
CA ILE A 365 -16.77 -21.62 0.27
C ILE A 365 -18.20 -21.28 0.71
N ILE A 366 -19.03 -22.27 1.02
CA ILE A 366 -20.40 -22.04 1.51
C ILE A 366 -20.38 -21.29 2.84
N ASP A 367 -19.54 -21.71 3.80
CA ASP A 367 -19.35 -21.04 5.08
C ASP A 367 -18.97 -19.56 4.89
N LEU A 368 -18.02 -19.30 3.98
CA LEU A 368 -17.55 -17.95 3.69
C LEU A 368 -18.60 -17.10 2.98
N LYS A 369 -19.34 -17.64 2.01
CA LYS A 369 -20.45 -16.94 1.35
C LYS A 369 -21.53 -16.56 2.37
N ASN A 370 -21.87 -17.46 3.29
CA ASN A 370 -22.85 -17.19 4.35
C ASN A 370 -22.35 -16.08 5.29
N LEU A 371 -21.10 -16.15 5.72
CA LEU A 371 -20.49 -15.10 6.54
C LEU A 371 -20.47 -13.74 5.82
N LEU A 372 -20.14 -13.69 4.53
CA LEU A 372 -20.17 -12.45 3.76
C LEU A 372 -21.59 -11.86 3.71
N ARG A 373 -22.62 -12.70 3.58
CA ARG A 373 -24.03 -12.27 3.64
C ARG A 373 -24.40 -11.74 5.03
N GLU A 374 -24.02 -12.44 6.10
CA GLU A 374 -24.23 -12.00 7.49
C GLU A 374 -23.62 -10.60 7.73
N LEU A 375 -22.44 -10.35 7.15
CA LEU A 375 -21.73 -9.07 7.26
C LEU A 375 -22.20 -7.99 6.26
N ASN A 376 -23.21 -8.26 5.43
CA ASN A 376 -23.70 -7.37 4.36
C ASN A 376 -22.61 -6.98 3.32
N ILE A 377 -21.68 -7.88 3.05
CA ILE A 377 -20.62 -7.69 2.06
C ILE A 377 -21.11 -8.21 0.72
N LYS A 378 -21.14 -7.36 -0.31
CA LYS A 378 -21.56 -7.75 -1.66
C LYS A 378 -20.47 -8.56 -2.34
N PHE A 379 -20.83 -9.70 -2.91
CA PHE A 379 -19.99 -10.52 -3.78
C PHE A 379 -20.80 -11.03 -4.97
N LYS A 380 -20.13 -11.31 -6.09
CA LYS A 380 -20.76 -12.02 -7.22
C LYS A 380 -20.80 -13.51 -6.85
N ASP A 381 -21.94 -14.17 -7.06
CA ASP A 381 -21.96 -15.63 -7.01
C ASP A 381 -21.19 -16.15 -8.23
N ILE A 382 -19.91 -16.42 -8.01
CA ILE A 382 -19.07 -17.15 -8.96
C ILE A 382 -19.53 -18.61 -8.83
N ASN A 383 -20.07 -19.14 -9.92
CA ASN A 383 -20.49 -20.54 -10.08
C ASN A 383 -19.43 -21.30 -10.87
#